data_AF-A0A2G1X1U6-F1
#
_entry.id   AF-A0A2G1X1U6-F1
#
_cell.length_a   1.000
_cell.length_b   1.000
_cell.length_c   1.000
_cell.angle_alpha   90.00
_cell.angle_beta   90.00
_cell.angle_gamma   90.00
#
_symmetry.space_group_name_H-M   'P 1'
#
loop_
_entity.id
_entity.type
_entity.pdbx_description
1 polymer ?
#
loop_
_entity_poly.entity_id
_entity_poly.type
_entity_poly.pdbx_seq_one_letter_code
_entity_poly.pdbx_strand_id
1 'polypeptide(L)'
;MVLTVAALRGALGFLSRIPVGGGEGDWEAFRRTPAAIPAVGYPIGALLALPVAAATLLPVRVPSLTVGVAFAAWVSLVTGITHLDGVA
;
A
#
# COMPACT_ATOMS: atom_id res chain seq x y z
N MET A 1 -19.27 -12.24 -6.71
CA MET A 1 -18.64 -11.61 -5.53
C MET A 1 -18.66 -10.11 -5.76
N VAL A 2 -19.31 -9.33 -4.90
CA VAL A 2 -19.45 -7.88 -5.09
C VAL A 2 -18.38 -7.17 -4.28
N LEU A 3 -17.65 -6.26 -4.91
CA LEU A 3 -16.67 -5.42 -4.24
C LEU A 3 -17.42 -4.36 -3.42
N THR A 4 -17.35 -4.46 -2.10
CA THR A 4 -18.04 -3.52 -1.19
C THR A 4 -17.07 -2.51 -0.61
N VAL A 5 -17.59 -1.36 -0.16
CA VAL A 5 -16.81 -0.35 0.56
C VAL A 5 -16.18 -0.95 1.83
N ALA A 6 -16.91 -1.82 2.55
CA ALA A 6 -16.40 -2.52 3.72
C ALA A 6 -15.21 -3.44 3.37
N ALA A 7 -15.28 -4.19 2.26
CA ALA A 7 -14.18 -5.03 1.81
C ALA A 7 -12.95 -4.20 1.37
N LEU A 8 -13.17 -3.06 0.71
CA LEU A 8 -12.09 -2.14 0.34
C LEU A 8 -11.44 -1.49 1.57
N ARG A 9 -12.23 -1.09 2.56
CA ARG A 9 -11.72 -0.53 3.82
C ARG A 9 -10.95 -1.57 4.63
N GLY A 10 -11.46 -2.80 4.71
CA GLY A 10 -10.76 -3.92 5.33
C GLY A 10 -9.44 -4.24 4.63
N ALA A 11 -9.43 -4.26 3.30
CA ALA A 11 -8.20 -4.44 2.51
C ALA A 11 -7.20 -3.29 2.70
N LEU A 12 -7.66 -2.03 2.71
CA LEU A 12 -6.80 -0.87 2.97
C LEU A 12 -6.19 -0.90 4.37
N GLY A 13 -6.98 -1.25 5.39
CA GLY A 13 -6.50 -1.39 6.76
C GLY A 13 -5.54 -2.57 6.95
N PHE A 14 -5.70 -3.65 6.18
CA PHE A 14 -4.81 -4.81 6.23
C PHE A 14 -3.50 -4.60 5.46
N LEU A 15 -3.58 -4.03 4.25
CA LEU A 15 -2.44 -3.87 3.34
C LEU A 15 -1.65 -2.57 3.56
N SER A 16 -2.14 -1.64 4.39
CA SER A 16 -1.51 -0.34 4.59
C SER A 16 -1.65 0.22 6.00
N ARG A 17 -0.92 1.30 6.29
CA ARG A 17 -1.06 2.14 7.48
C ARG A 17 -1.91 3.40 7.22
N ILE A 18 -2.63 3.46 6.11
CA ILE A 18 -3.51 4.60 5.81
C ILE A 18 -4.67 4.58 6.82
N PRO A 19 -4.92 5.68 7.55
CA PRO A 19 -5.90 5.71 8.65
C PRO A 19 -7.33 5.81 8.11
N VAL A 20 -7.82 4.76 7.47
CA VAL A 20 -9.19 4.67 6.93
C VAL A 20 -10.23 4.18 7.95
N GLY A 21 -9.77 3.82 9.15
CA GLY A 21 -10.56 3.13 10.17
C GLY A 21 -10.89 1.69 9.75
N GLY A 22 -11.39 0.89 10.67
CA GLY A 22 -11.78 -0.49 10.35
C GLY A 22 -12.24 -1.24 11.59
N GLY A 23 -13.33 -1.99 11.43
CA GLY A 23 -13.82 -2.90 12.45
C GLY A 23 -13.89 -4.34 11.97
N GLU A 24 -14.32 -5.23 12.84
CA GLU A 24 -14.41 -6.66 12.56
C GLU A 24 -15.32 -6.99 11.36
N GLY A 25 -16.34 -6.17 11.11
CA GLY A 25 -17.19 -6.29 9.92
C GLY A 25 -16.47 -5.98 8.59
N ASP A 26 -15.53 -5.03 8.58
CA ASP A 26 -14.73 -4.71 7.39
C ASP A 26 -13.71 -5.81 7.12
N TRP A 27 -13.10 -6.34 8.19
CA TRP A 27 -12.23 -7.50 8.11
C TRP A 27 -12.98 -8.71 7.53
N GLU A 28 -14.18 -9.01 8.01
CA GLU A 28 -14.98 -10.12 7.48
C GLU A 28 -15.36 -9.91 6.01
N ALA A 29 -15.76 -8.69 5.64
CA ALA A 29 -16.08 -8.35 4.25
C ALA A 29 -14.86 -8.53 3.34
N PHE A 30 -13.66 -8.13 3.80
CA PHE A 30 -12.41 -8.32 3.09
C PHE A 30 -12.07 -9.81 2.91
N ARG A 31 -12.12 -10.61 3.99
CA ARG A 31 -11.84 -12.07 3.94
C ARG A 31 -12.73 -12.81 2.94
N ARG A 32 -13.98 -12.36 2.77
CA ARG A 32 -14.94 -12.94 1.81
C ARG A 32 -14.78 -12.39 0.39
N THR A 33 -13.89 -11.44 0.16
CA THR A 33 -13.74 -10.71 -1.12
C THR A 33 -12.29 -10.65 -1.61
N PRO A 34 -11.68 -11.77 -2.07
CA PRO A 34 -10.32 -11.78 -2.64
C PRO A 34 -10.01 -10.72 -3.70
N ALA A 35 -11.00 -10.32 -4.51
CA ALA A 35 -10.85 -9.26 -5.52
C ALA A 35 -10.49 -7.88 -4.92
N ALA A 36 -10.70 -7.67 -3.62
CA ALA A 36 -10.29 -6.45 -2.93
C ALA A 36 -8.77 -6.32 -2.82
N ILE A 37 -8.01 -7.44 -2.83
CA ILE A 37 -6.55 -7.43 -2.78
C ILE A 37 -5.96 -6.68 -3.98
N PRO A 38 -6.17 -7.09 -5.25
CA PRO A 38 -5.63 -6.34 -6.38
C PRO A 38 -6.26 -4.96 -6.52
N ALA A 39 -7.54 -4.79 -6.16
CA ALA A 39 -8.23 -3.50 -6.24
C ALA A 39 -7.58 -2.42 -5.35
N VAL A 40 -7.09 -2.80 -4.16
CA VAL A 40 -6.37 -1.91 -3.24
C VAL A 40 -4.86 -1.93 -3.50
N GLY A 41 -4.32 -3.08 -3.88
CA GLY A 41 -2.90 -3.28 -4.15
C GLY A 41 -2.37 -2.41 -5.29
N TYR A 42 -3.10 -2.24 -6.39
CA TYR A 42 -2.67 -1.36 -7.48
C TYR A 42 -2.56 0.12 -7.05
N PRO A 43 -3.57 0.73 -6.41
CA PRO A 43 -3.45 2.07 -5.83
C PRO A 43 -2.29 2.21 -4.82
N ILE A 44 -2.11 1.23 -3.92
CA ILE A 44 -0.98 1.23 -2.99
C ILE A 44 0.34 1.17 -3.76
N GLY A 45 0.46 0.31 -4.76
CA GLY A 45 1.64 0.21 -5.61
C GLY A 45 1.96 1.52 -6.33
N ALA A 46 0.93 2.21 -6.84
CA ALA A 46 1.08 3.54 -7.44
C ALA A 46 1.57 4.57 -6.41
N LEU A 47 1.05 4.54 -5.18
CA LEU A 47 1.53 5.37 -4.07
C LEU A 47 2.98 5.03 -3.70
N LEU A 48 3.35 3.75 -3.69
CA LEU A 48 4.71 3.30 -3.39
C LEU A 48 5.72 3.69 -4.46
N ALA A 49 5.28 3.85 -5.71
CA ALA A 49 6.15 4.27 -6.82
C ALA A 49 6.58 5.74 -6.75
N LEU A 50 6.02 6.56 -5.85
CA LEU A 50 6.29 8.00 -5.79
C LEU A 50 7.77 8.38 -5.65
N PRO A 51 8.61 7.75 -4.80
CA PRO A 51 10.04 8.08 -4.72
C PRO A 51 10.77 7.85 -6.05
N VAL A 52 10.41 6.78 -6.75
CA VAL A 52 10.98 6.45 -8.07
C VAL A 52 10.47 7.43 -9.12
N ALA A 53 9.17 7.72 -9.14
CA ALA A 53 8.56 8.67 -10.05
C ALA A 53 9.13 10.09 -9.86
N ALA A 54 9.34 10.52 -8.61
CA ALA A 54 9.97 11.80 -8.31
C ALA A 54 11.42 11.85 -8.83
N ALA A 55 12.19 10.79 -8.64
CA ALA A 55 13.57 10.71 -9.12
C ALA A 55 13.69 10.66 -10.66
N THR A 56 12.67 10.16 -11.37
CA THR A 56 12.68 10.06 -12.83
C THR A 56 12.09 11.29 -13.52
N LEU A 57 11.08 11.92 -12.92
CA LEU A 57 10.32 13.02 -13.55
C LEU A 57 10.82 14.41 -13.15
N LEU A 58 11.46 14.57 -11.99
CA LEU A 58 12.00 15.86 -11.57
C LEU A 58 13.33 16.17 -12.30
N PRO A 59 13.61 17.44 -12.62
CA PRO A 59 14.84 17.85 -13.31
C PRO A 59 16.04 17.89 -12.36
N VAL A 60 16.18 16.91 -11.47
CA VAL A 60 17.23 16.80 -10.46
C VAL A 60 17.84 15.42 -10.54
N ARG A 61 19.17 15.32 -10.65
CA ARG A 61 19.85 14.02 -10.59
C ARG A 61 19.94 13.56 -9.14
N VAL A 62 19.23 12.49 -8.82
CA VAL A 62 19.29 11.82 -7.52
C VAL A 62 20.10 10.53 -7.66
N PRO A 63 21.12 10.28 -6.81
CA PRO A 63 21.84 9.00 -6.82
C PRO A 63 20.88 7.82 -6.61
N SER A 64 21.08 6.72 -7.35
CA SER A 64 20.21 5.53 -7.28
C SER A 64 20.11 4.94 -5.86
N LEU A 65 21.20 4.97 -5.10
CA LEU A 65 21.20 4.54 -3.69
C LEU A 65 20.23 5.37 -2.83
N THR A 66 20.22 6.70 -3.02
CA THR A 66 19.30 7.59 -2.31
C THR A 66 17.84 7.27 -2.63
N VAL A 67 17.55 6.99 -3.91
CA VAL A 67 16.19 6.57 -4.34
C VAL A 67 15.82 5.22 -3.70
N GLY A 68 16.74 4.25 -3.68
CA GLY A 68 16.50 2.94 -3.07
C GLY A 68 16.20 3.03 -1.57
N VAL A 69 16.99 3.80 -0.82
CA VAL A 69 16.77 4.03 0.61
C VAL A 69 15.45 4.77 0.85
N ALA A 70 15.15 5.81 0.06
CA ALA A 70 13.89 6.53 0.14
C ALA A 70 12.69 5.62 -0.16
N PHE A 71 12.79 4.76 -1.17
CA PHE A 71 11.77 3.78 -1.49
C PHE A 71 11.53 2.80 -0.35
N ALA A 72 12.59 2.20 0.22
CA ALA A 72 12.44 1.28 1.35
C ALA A 72 11.78 1.95 2.56
N ALA A 73 12.22 3.16 2.92
CA ALA A 73 11.61 3.94 3.99
C ALA A 73 10.14 4.29 3.70
N TRP A 74 9.82 4.60 2.44
CA TRP A 74 8.46 4.89 1.99
C TRP A 74 7.54 3.67 2.06
N VAL A 75 8.04 2.48 1.70
CA VAL A 75 7.32 1.21 1.88
C VAL A 75 7.01 0.99 3.36
N SER A 76 8.01 1.14 4.25
CA SER A 76 7.77 1.04 5.70
C SER A 76 6.72 2.06 6.15
N LEU A 77 6.79 3.28 5.60
CA LEU A 77 5.88 4.36 5.95
C LEU A 77 4.42 3.98 5.63
N VAL A 78 4.18 3.57 4.38
CA VAL A 78 2.84 3.35 3.82
C VAL A 78 2.26 2.00 4.23
N THR A 79 3.06 0.94 4.32
CA THR A 79 2.56 -0.45 4.49
C THR A 79 2.88 -1.07 5.84
N GLY A 80 3.75 -0.45 6.63
CA GLY A 80 4.17 -0.97 7.93
C GLY A 80 5.27 -2.02 7.81
N ILE A 81 5.66 -2.60 8.96
CA ILE A 81 6.79 -3.53 9.02
C ILE A 81 6.47 -4.90 8.42
N THR A 82 5.19 -5.31 8.46
CA THR A 82 4.73 -6.63 7.98
C THR A 82 4.96 -6.85 6.48
N HIS A 83 5.00 -5.77 5.70
CA HIS A 83 5.35 -5.88 4.27
C HIS A 83 6.87 -5.82 4.03
N LEU A 84 7.62 -5.30 5.01
CA LEU A 84 9.08 -5.15 4.93
C LEU A 84 9.80 -6.42 5.41
N ASP A 85 9.22 -7.13 6.37
CA ASP A 85 9.70 -8.43 6.88
C ASP A 85 9.17 -9.64 6.09
N GLY A 86 8.18 -9.43 5.21
CA GLY A 86 7.60 -10.46 4.34
C GLY A 86 6.54 -11.35 5.03
N VAL A 87 5.95 -10.90 6.14
CA VAL A 87 4.91 -11.63 6.88
C VAL A 87 3.49 -11.35 6.36
N ALA A 88 3.30 -10.22 5.66
CA ALA A 88 2.01 -9.81 5.06
C ALA A 88 1.58 -10.65 3.85
#